data_AF-A0A643BTW5-F1
#
_entry.id   AF-A0A643BTW5-F1
#
_cell.length_a   1.000
_cell.length_b   1.000
_cell.length_c   1.000
_cell.angle_alpha   90.00
_cell.angle_beta   90.00
_cell.angle_gamma   90.00
#
_symmetry.space_group_name_H-M   'P 1'
#
loop_
_entity.id
_entity.type
_entity.pdbx_description
1 polymer ?
#
loop_
_entity_poly.entity_id
_entity_poly.type
_entity_poly.pdbx_seq_one_letter_code
_entity_poly.pdbx_strand_id
1 'polypeptide(L)'
;SINIMELTLQKYGSYEKFEQATGGSLLSKTRIWSHVRKYMMKEGCVGEIVVHLTEDLLSRASMTVVNGCPTLTINVCTAREHWLEGMLRHEIGTHYFRGINNLQQPWNSWTGRKKHELKPNNPTEEGLASIHSVLFRRDPFLWRAALLYYTVYRASHMSFCELFKDIGKFVKDPNTRWDYCVRAKRGWTDTSQP
;
A
#
# COMPACT_ATOMS: atom_id res chain seq x y z
N SER A 1 -16.77 -3.99 -1.65
CA SER A 1 -15.92 -3.02 -0.93
C SER A 1 -16.65 -2.30 0.20
N ILE A 2 -17.86 -1.76 -0.02
CA ILE A 2 -18.62 -1.00 0.99
C ILE A 2 -18.86 -1.81 2.27
N ASN A 3 -19.33 -3.07 2.17
CA ASN A 3 -19.58 -3.93 3.35
C ASN A 3 -18.34 -4.08 4.26
N ILE A 4 -17.12 -4.15 3.69
CA ILE A 4 -15.89 -4.23 4.49
C ILE A 4 -15.72 -2.96 5.32
N MET A 5 -16.01 -1.80 4.72
CA MET A 5 -15.94 -0.52 5.40
C MET A 5 -17.03 -0.41 6.46
N GLU A 6 -18.29 -0.70 6.13
CA GLU A 6 -19.40 -0.62 7.08
C GLU A 6 -19.23 -1.54 8.30
N LEU A 7 -18.83 -2.80 8.09
CA LEU A 7 -18.59 -3.76 9.18
C LEU A 7 -17.42 -3.33 10.08
N THR A 8 -16.37 -2.75 9.50
CA THR A 8 -15.25 -2.22 10.29
C THR A 8 -15.69 -1.01 11.11
N LEU A 9 -16.49 -0.10 10.54
CA LEU A 9 -17.05 1.03 11.29
C LEU A 9 -18.01 0.57 12.38
N GLN A 10 -18.81 -0.47 12.15
CA GLN A 10 -19.68 -1.05 13.15
C GLN A 10 -18.87 -1.65 14.32
N LYS A 11 -17.75 -2.32 14.04
CA LYS A 11 -16.88 -2.93 15.05
C LYS A 11 -16.06 -1.92 15.85
N TYR A 12 -15.51 -0.89 15.21
CA TYR A 12 -14.54 0.03 15.83
C TYR A 12 -15.09 1.45 16.09
N GLY A 13 -16.25 1.79 15.53
CA GLY A 13 -16.91 3.09 15.65
C GLY A 13 -16.35 4.19 14.72
N SER A 14 -15.08 4.13 14.33
CA SER A 14 -14.51 4.99 13.29
C SER A 14 -13.26 4.37 12.67
N TYR A 15 -12.83 4.90 11.51
CA TYR A 15 -11.57 4.52 10.88
C TYR A 15 -10.36 4.78 11.80
N GLU A 16 -10.33 5.92 12.48
CA GLU A 16 -9.21 6.33 13.33
C GLU A 16 -9.09 5.41 14.55
N LYS A 17 -10.23 4.99 15.13
CA LYS A 17 -10.25 3.97 16.18
C LYS A 17 -9.78 2.61 15.68
N PHE A 18 -10.21 2.20 14.48
CA PHE A 18 -9.72 0.97 13.85
C PHE A 18 -8.20 1.01 13.61
N GLU A 19 -7.70 2.12 13.06
CA GLU A 19 -6.28 2.32 12.79
C GLU A 19 -5.46 2.29 14.07
N GLN A 20 -5.91 2.97 15.12
CA GLN A 20 -5.21 2.96 16.41
C GLN A 20 -5.25 1.57 17.06
N ALA A 21 -6.40 0.91 17.05
CA ALA A 21 -6.59 -0.40 17.70
C ALA A 21 -5.81 -1.52 17.00
N THR A 22 -5.74 -1.51 15.67
CA THR A 22 -5.11 -2.60 14.90
C THR A 22 -3.70 -2.27 14.41
N GLY A 23 -3.36 -1.00 14.30
CA GLY A 23 -2.03 -0.52 13.88
C GLY A 23 -1.11 -0.24 15.06
N GLY A 24 -1.65 0.12 16.22
CA GLY A 24 -0.85 0.59 17.34
C GLY A 24 -0.26 1.97 17.09
N SER A 25 0.75 2.32 17.88
CA SER A 25 1.40 3.64 17.83
C SER A 25 2.28 3.79 16.59
N LEU A 26 2.45 5.05 16.15
CA LEU A 26 3.46 5.40 15.15
C LEU A 26 4.86 5.07 15.68
N LEU A 27 5.72 4.59 14.78
CA LEU A 27 7.08 4.21 15.08
C LEU A 27 8.04 5.37 14.83
N SER A 28 9.06 5.51 15.70
CA SER A 28 10.18 6.38 15.42
C SER A 28 11.05 5.81 14.29
N LYS A 29 11.81 6.67 13.60
CA LYS A 29 12.74 6.28 12.52
C LYS A 29 13.66 5.13 12.97
N THR A 30 14.20 5.19 14.20
CA THR A 30 15.05 4.14 14.78
C THR A 30 14.32 2.80 14.95
N ARG A 31 13.05 2.81 15.40
CA ARG A 31 12.25 1.58 15.52
C ARG A 31 11.92 1.00 14.14
N ILE A 32 11.60 1.84 13.15
CA ILE A 32 11.37 1.40 11.77
C ILE A 32 12.62 0.68 11.24
N TRP A 33 13.80 1.30 11.36
CA TRP A 33 15.08 0.70 10.96
C TRP A 33 15.34 -0.65 11.61
N SER A 34 15.12 -0.75 12.93
CA SER A 34 15.29 -2.00 13.67
C SER A 34 14.39 -3.12 13.13
N HIS A 35 13.11 -2.82 12.88
CA HIS A 35 12.16 -3.78 12.31
C HIS A 35 12.52 -4.18 10.88
N VAL A 36 12.90 -3.23 10.02
CA VAL A 36 13.31 -3.50 8.63
C VAL A 36 14.54 -4.41 8.62
N ARG A 37 15.57 -4.09 9.42
CA ARG A 37 16.78 -4.91 9.52
C ARG A 37 16.47 -6.32 10.01
N LYS A 38 15.64 -6.46 11.04
CA LYS A 38 15.21 -7.77 11.57
C LYS A 38 14.48 -8.58 10.50
N TYR A 39 13.59 -7.95 9.75
CA TYR A 39 12.85 -8.60 8.67
C TYR A 39 13.79 -9.06 7.54
N MET A 40 14.67 -8.19 7.04
CA MET A 40 15.65 -8.56 6.00
C MET A 40 16.60 -9.66 6.45
N MET A 41 17.02 -9.65 7.72
CA MET A 41 17.86 -10.72 8.28
C MET A 41 17.12 -12.06 8.32
N LYS A 42 15.84 -12.05 8.69
CA LYS A 42 14.99 -13.25 8.67
C LYS A 42 14.79 -13.79 7.25
N GLU A 43 14.56 -12.91 6.28
CA GLU A 43 14.31 -13.30 4.88
C GLU A 43 15.60 -13.50 4.08
N GLY A 44 16.77 -13.30 4.69
CA GLY A 44 18.07 -13.55 4.07
C GLY A 44 18.53 -12.53 3.02
N CYS A 45 17.94 -11.32 2.99
CA CYS A 45 18.20 -10.31 1.94
C CYS A 45 18.88 -9.02 2.46
N VAL A 46 19.66 -9.13 3.53
CA VAL A 46 20.38 -7.99 4.12
C VAL A 46 21.42 -7.46 3.13
N GLY A 47 21.37 -6.16 2.86
CA GLY A 47 22.31 -5.49 1.95
C GLY A 47 21.88 -5.48 0.48
N GLU A 48 20.83 -6.21 0.12
CA GLU A 48 20.33 -6.27 -1.26
C GLU A 48 19.33 -5.15 -1.60
N ILE A 49 18.73 -4.53 -0.57
CA ILE A 49 17.68 -3.52 -0.71
C ILE A 49 18.12 -2.25 0.01
N VAL A 50 18.14 -1.14 -0.71
CA VAL A 50 18.35 0.20 -0.15
C VAL A 50 17.06 0.65 0.52
N VAL A 51 17.14 1.17 1.74
CA VAL A 51 15.95 1.62 2.49
C VAL A 51 16.00 3.13 2.66
N HIS A 52 14.92 3.80 2.28
CA HIS A 52 14.74 5.24 2.40
C HIS A 52 13.52 5.54 3.27
N LEU A 53 13.68 6.39 4.29
CA LEU A 53 12.59 6.84 5.15
C LEU A 53 12.23 8.28 4.79
N THR A 54 10.96 8.54 4.51
CA THR A 54 10.46 9.87 4.10
C THR A 54 9.11 10.18 4.71
N GLU A 55 8.72 11.44 4.67
CA GLU A 55 7.39 11.95 5.05
C GLU A 55 6.56 12.28 3.80
N ASP A 56 7.19 12.41 2.63
CA ASP A 56 6.61 12.94 1.38
C ASP A 56 6.00 11.86 0.46
N LEU A 57 5.91 10.61 0.95
CA LEU A 57 5.39 9.50 0.15
C LEU A 57 3.88 9.35 0.37
N LEU A 58 3.08 9.51 -0.69
CA LEU A 58 1.61 9.36 -0.63
C LEU A 58 1.16 7.92 -0.28
N SER A 59 1.96 6.90 -0.62
CA SER A 59 1.74 5.52 -0.17
C SER A 59 2.41 5.27 1.18
N ARG A 60 2.02 4.17 1.85
CA ARG A 60 2.68 3.77 3.10
C ARG A 60 4.13 3.33 2.86
N ALA A 61 4.35 2.68 1.73
CA ALA A 61 5.66 2.32 1.23
C ALA A 61 5.62 2.13 -0.29
N SER A 62 6.79 1.92 -0.88
CA SER A 62 6.97 1.64 -2.29
C SER A 62 8.27 0.86 -2.49
N MET A 63 8.20 -0.24 -3.24
CA MET A 63 9.34 -0.96 -3.77
C MET A 63 9.58 -0.58 -5.24
N THR A 64 10.73 0.02 -5.53
CA THR A 64 11.13 0.38 -6.90
C THR A 64 12.56 -0.05 -7.19
N VAL A 65 13.00 0.11 -8.44
CA VAL A 65 14.41 -0.05 -8.82
C VAL A 65 14.95 1.31 -9.21
N VAL A 66 15.99 1.78 -8.50
CA VAL A 66 16.66 3.06 -8.76
C VAL A 66 18.10 2.78 -9.11
N ASN A 67 18.53 3.17 -10.33
CA ASN A 67 19.88 2.91 -10.85
C ASN A 67 20.30 1.43 -10.74
N GLY A 68 19.37 0.50 -10.98
CA GLY A 68 19.60 -0.95 -10.86
C GLY A 68 19.52 -1.50 -9.44
N CYS A 69 19.37 -0.65 -8.42
CA CYS A 69 19.27 -1.08 -7.02
C CYS A 69 17.81 -1.15 -6.55
N PRO A 70 17.36 -2.30 -6.01
CA PRO A 70 16.08 -2.40 -5.31
C PRO A 70 16.03 -1.40 -4.15
N THR A 71 15.00 -0.56 -4.14
CA THR A 71 14.85 0.54 -3.18
C THR A 71 13.47 0.47 -2.53
N LEU A 72 13.46 0.26 -1.22
CA LEU A 72 12.30 0.34 -0.36
C LEU A 72 12.19 1.75 0.22
N THR A 73 11.15 2.49 -0.16
CA THR A 73 10.82 3.78 0.46
C THR A 73 9.65 3.59 1.43
N ILE A 74 9.76 4.07 2.66
CA ILE A 74 8.73 3.96 3.71
C ILE A 74 8.29 5.35 4.14
N ASN A 75 6.97 5.58 4.20
CA ASN A 75 6.40 6.77 4.80
C ASN A 75 6.35 6.63 6.33
N VAL A 76 7.18 7.42 7.03
CA VAL A 76 7.28 7.41 8.49
C VAL A 76 6.00 7.88 9.19
N CYS A 77 5.20 8.73 8.55
CA CYS A 77 3.93 9.23 9.08
C CYS A 77 2.84 8.16 9.15
N THR A 78 3.05 7.00 8.51
CA THR A 78 2.06 5.92 8.45
C THR A 78 2.61 4.58 8.98
N ALA A 79 3.88 4.55 9.39
CA ALA A 79 4.55 3.36 9.89
C ALA A 79 4.13 3.08 11.34
N ARG A 80 3.22 2.11 11.51
CA ARG A 80 2.67 1.73 12.82
C ARG A 80 3.15 0.36 13.28
N GLU A 81 3.28 0.19 14.58
CA GLU A 81 3.89 -0.96 15.26
C GLU A 81 3.37 -2.32 14.76
N HIS A 82 2.05 -2.51 14.72
CA HIS A 82 1.43 -3.79 14.37
C HIS A 82 1.22 -3.96 12.86
N TRP A 83 1.48 -2.94 12.06
CA TRP A 83 1.29 -2.97 10.61
C TRP A 83 2.59 -3.02 9.82
N LEU A 84 3.71 -2.60 10.41
CA LEU A 84 4.98 -2.47 9.70
C LEU A 84 5.44 -3.80 9.10
N GLU A 85 5.36 -4.91 9.84
CA GLU A 85 5.76 -6.21 9.29
C GLU A 85 4.90 -6.64 8.09
N GLY A 86 3.58 -6.39 8.14
CA GLY A 86 2.69 -6.63 7.01
C GLY A 86 3.07 -5.77 5.79
N MET A 87 3.45 -4.51 6.01
CA MET A 87 3.98 -3.67 4.94
C MET A 87 5.29 -4.25 4.37
N LEU A 88 6.22 -4.73 5.19
CA LEU A 88 7.46 -5.33 4.69
C LEU A 88 7.20 -6.63 3.90
N ARG A 89 6.19 -7.41 4.27
CA ARG A 89 5.72 -8.56 3.49
C ARG A 89 5.11 -8.17 2.15
N HIS A 90 4.41 -7.03 2.10
CA HIS A 90 3.90 -6.45 0.87
C HIS A 90 5.05 -6.06 -0.06
N GLU A 91 5.97 -5.22 0.42
CA GLU A 91 7.03 -4.64 -0.41
C GLU A 91 8.17 -5.64 -0.71
N ILE A 92 8.73 -6.27 0.31
CA ILE A 92 9.86 -7.19 0.17
C ILE A 92 9.35 -8.60 -0.16
N GLY A 93 8.44 -9.10 0.67
CA GLY A 93 7.91 -10.47 0.55
C GLY A 93 7.17 -10.74 -0.76
N THR A 94 6.63 -9.70 -1.39
CA THR A 94 5.87 -9.82 -2.63
C THR A 94 6.59 -9.14 -3.78
N HIS A 95 6.68 -7.80 -3.83
CA HIS A 95 7.24 -7.13 -5.01
C HIS A 95 8.70 -7.50 -5.27
N TYR A 96 9.56 -7.42 -4.26
CA TYR A 96 10.99 -7.69 -4.44
C TYR A 96 11.26 -9.16 -4.81
N PHE A 97 10.85 -10.12 -3.97
CA PHE A 97 11.16 -11.53 -4.23
C PHE A 97 10.47 -12.08 -5.48
N ARG A 98 9.26 -11.61 -5.80
CA ARG A 98 8.62 -11.99 -7.08
C ARG A 98 9.33 -11.36 -8.27
N GLY A 99 9.84 -10.14 -8.13
CA GLY A 99 10.71 -9.51 -9.12
C GLY A 99 11.93 -10.38 -9.42
N ILE A 100 12.67 -10.78 -8.39
CA ILE A 100 13.85 -11.66 -8.51
C ILE A 100 13.47 -13.01 -9.14
N ASN A 101 12.38 -13.64 -8.68
CA ASN A 101 11.92 -14.91 -9.25
C ASN A 101 11.49 -14.77 -10.71
N ASN A 102 10.86 -13.64 -11.07
CA ASN A 102 10.44 -13.36 -12.44
C ASN A 102 11.64 -13.22 -13.38
N LEU A 103 12.79 -12.72 -12.92
CA LEU A 103 14.02 -12.64 -13.72
C LEU A 103 14.52 -14.02 -14.20
N GLN A 104 14.24 -15.08 -13.43
CA GLN A 104 14.65 -16.44 -13.77
C GLN A 104 13.70 -17.13 -14.76
N GLN A 105 12.58 -16.50 -15.11
CA GLN A 105 11.56 -17.12 -15.96
C GLN A 105 11.82 -16.86 -17.45
N PRO A 106 11.41 -17.78 -18.35
CA PRO A 106 11.47 -17.58 -19.80
C PRO A 106 10.71 -16.33 -20.30
N TRP A 107 9.75 -15.85 -19.50
CA TRP A 107 8.94 -14.66 -19.77
C TRP A 107 9.39 -13.41 -19.00
N ASN A 108 10.63 -13.37 -18.51
CA ASN A 108 11.14 -12.23 -17.74
C ASN A 108 11.08 -10.89 -18.51
N SER A 109 11.11 -10.95 -19.85
CA SER A 109 11.10 -9.81 -20.76
C SER A 109 9.74 -9.63 -21.43
N TRP A 110 9.49 -8.42 -21.95
CA TRP A 110 8.27 -8.14 -22.71
C TRP A 110 8.07 -9.10 -23.89
N THR A 111 9.14 -9.37 -24.64
CA THR A 111 9.13 -10.32 -25.76
C THR A 111 8.78 -11.73 -25.29
N GLY A 112 9.36 -12.19 -24.17
CA GLY A 112 9.03 -13.47 -23.57
C GLY A 112 7.58 -13.55 -23.11
N ARG A 113 7.06 -12.52 -22.43
CA ARG A 113 5.64 -12.46 -22.03
C ARG A 113 4.70 -12.53 -23.23
N LYS A 114 5.00 -11.79 -24.30
CA LYS A 114 4.19 -11.80 -25.53
C LYS A 114 4.18 -13.19 -26.19
N LYS A 115 5.34 -13.86 -26.25
CA LYS A 115 5.45 -15.24 -26.76
C LYS A 115 4.58 -16.23 -25.99
N HIS A 116 4.39 -16.00 -24.70
CA HIS A 116 3.59 -16.84 -23.80
C HIS A 116 2.17 -16.27 -23.53
N GLU A 117 1.74 -15.25 -24.28
CA GLU A 117 0.42 -14.62 -24.16
C GLU A 117 0.09 -14.11 -22.74
N LEU A 118 1.12 -13.71 -21.98
CA LEU A 118 0.99 -13.26 -20.60
C LEU A 118 0.66 -11.76 -20.52
N LYS A 119 -0.39 -11.43 -19.76
CA LYS A 119 -0.71 -10.05 -19.37
C LYS A 119 0.37 -9.43 -18.45
N PRO A 120 0.38 -8.11 -18.22
CA PRO A 120 1.28 -7.49 -17.24
C PRO A 120 1.15 -8.11 -15.83
N ASN A 121 2.25 -8.15 -15.07
CA ASN A 121 2.30 -8.71 -13.71
C ASN A 121 1.57 -7.85 -12.67
N ASN A 122 1.66 -6.53 -12.83
CA ASN A 122 1.31 -5.55 -11.81
C ASN A 122 -0.09 -5.74 -11.18
N PRO A 123 -1.19 -5.93 -11.95
CA PRO A 123 -2.52 -6.02 -11.35
C PRO A 123 -2.69 -7.22 -10.40
N THR A 124 -2.12 -8.37 -10.75
CA THR A 124 -2.20 -9.58 -9.91
C THR A 124 -1.26 -9.51 -8.72
N GLU A 125 -0.11 -8.87 -8.89
CA GLU A 125 0.90 -8.73 -7.85
C GLU A 125 0.40 -7.82 -6.72
N GLU A 126 -0.20 -6.68 -7.06
CA GLU A 126 -0.78 -5.75 -6.09
C GLU A 126 -1.90 -6.38 -5.24
N GLY A 127 -2.73 -7.23 -5.85
CA GLY A 127 -3.77 -7.99 -5.15
C GLY A 127 -3.18 -8.96 -4.12
N LEU A 128 -2.17 -9.73 -4.52
CA LEU A 128 -1.45 -10.64 -3.63
C LEU A 128 -0.73 -9.88 -2.50
N ALA A 129 -0.03 -8.79 -2.84
CA ALA A 129 0.67 -7.96 -1.88
C ALA A 129 -0.31 -7.36 -0.86
N SER A 130 -1.51 -6.95 -1.30
CA SER A 130 -2.57 -6.45 -0.41
C SER A 130 -3.01 -7.50 0.61
N ILE A 131 -3.17 -8.76 0.20
CA ILE A 131 -3.48 -9.89 1.11
C ILE A 131 -2.32 -10.12 2.08
N HIS A 132 -1.08 -10.16 1.57
CA HIS A 132 0.11 -10.41 2.38
C HIS A 132 0.29 -9.35 3.48
N SER A 133 -0.20 -8.12 3.24
CA SER A 133 -0.15 -7.03 4.21
C SER A 133 -1.03 -7.25 5.45
N VAL A 134 -2.08 -8.07 5.35
CA VAL A 134 -3.05 -8.29 6.44
C VAL A 134 -3.06 -9.71 6.99
N LEU A 135 -2.50 -10.68 6.25
CA LEU A 135 -2.62 -12.13 6.52
C LEU A 135 -2.32 -12.54 7.96
N PHE A 136 -1.34 -11.90 8.61
CA PHE A 136 -0.90 -12.24 9.96
C PHE A 136 -1.38 -11.24 11.04
N ARG A 137 -2.30 -10.34 10.69
CA ARG A 137 -2.90 -9.43 11.68
C ARG A 137 -3.98 -10.17 12.46
N ARG A 138 -4.15 -9.80 13.74
CA ARG A 138 -5.25 -10.30 14.58
C ARG A 138 -6.62 -10.12 13.92
N ASP A 139 -6.80 -8.96 13.30
CA ASP A 139 -8.00 -8.58 12.56
C ASP A 139 -7.62 -8.25 11.10
N PRO A 140 -7.65 -9.24 10.17
CA PRO A 140 -7.12 -9.10 8.82
C PRO A 140 -8.09 -8.38 7.86
N PHE A 141 -8.69 -7.27 8.30
CA PHE A 141 -9.61 -6.51 7.47
C PHE A 141 -8.90 -5.82 6.31
N LEU A 142 -9.37 -6.06 5.09
CA LEU A 142 -8.89 -5.41 3.86
C LEU A 142 -9.42 -3.98 3.70
N TRP A 143 -9.58 -3.24 4.81
CA TRP A 143 -10.14 -1.88 4.81
C TRP A 143 -9.47 -0.98 3.78
N ARG A 144 -8.14 -0.89 3.81
CA ARG A 144 -7.39 0.01 2.92
C ARG A 144 -7.59 -0.34 1.45
N ALA A 145 -7.57 -1.63 1.11
CA ALA A 145 -7.83 -2.07 -0.27
C ALA A 145 -9.27 -1.76 -0.70
N ALA A 146 -10.24 -1.97 0.19
CA ALA A 146 -11.64 -1.66 -0.05
C ALA A 146 -11.87 -0.16 -0.27
N LEU A 147 -11.26 0.69 0.57
CA LEU A 147 -11.37 2.14 0.47
C LEU A 147 -10.65 2.67 -0.78
N LEU A 148 -9.44 2.19 -1.10
CA LEU A 148 -8.76 2.55 -2.34
C LEU A 148 -9.61 2.22 -3.58
N TYR A 149 -10.17 1.01 -3.64
CA TYR A 149 -11.05 0.60 -4.72
C TYR A 149 -12.28 1.50 -4.83
N TYR A 150 -12.95 1.74 -3.71
CA TYR A 150 -14.11 2.61 -3.64
C TYR A 150 -13.77 4.03 -4.10
N THR A 151 -12.68 4.61 -3.61
CA THR A 151 -12.25 5.96 -3.96
C THR A 151 -11.96 6.09 -5.44
N VAL A 152 -11.25 5.13 -6.06
CA VAL A 152 -10.97 5.17 -7.50
C VAL A 152 -12.26 5.09 -8.31
N TYR A 153 -13.17 4.18 -7.94
CA TYR A 153 -14.48 4.07 -8.60
C TYR A 153 -15.30 5.37 -8.47
N ARG A 154 -15.35 5.98 -7.28
CA ARG A 154 -16.08 7.23 -7.08
C ARG A 154 -15.41 8.41 -7.76
N ALA A 155 -14.09 8.42 -7.83
CA ALA A 155 -13.33 9.47 -8.49
C ALA A 155 -13.69 9.61 -9.96
N SER A 156 -13.97 8.49 -10.67
CA SER A 156 -14.37 8.53 -12.09
C SER A 156 -15.80 9.04 -12.34
N HIS A 157 -16.53 9.43 -11.29
CA HIS A 157 -17.92 9.88 -11.37
C HIS A 157 -18.12 11.24 -10.65
N MET A 158 -17.06 11.82 -10.08
CA MET A 158 -17.17 12.95 -9.15
C MET A 158 -16.00 13.89 -9.29
N SER A 159 -16.22 15.18 -9.07
CA SER A 159 -15.14 16.15 -8.88
C SER A 159 -14.32 15.83 -7.62
N PHE A 160 -13.14 16.45 -7.49
CA PHE A 160 -12.31 16.31 -6.29
C PHE A 160 -13.06 16.73 -5.01
N CYS A 161 -13.78 17.85 -5.05
CA CYS A 161 -14.53 18.38 -3.91
C CYS A 161 -15.67 17.45 -3.48
N GLU A 162 -16.39 16.87 -4.45
CA GLU A 162 -17.45 15.90 -4.18
C GLU A 162 -16.89 14.61 -3.62
N LEU A 163 -15.80 14.10 -4.20
CA LEU A 163 -15.10 12.92 -3.71
C LEU A 163 -14.62 13.11 -2.27
N PHE A 164 -14.01 14.25 -1.96
CA PHE A 164 -13.53 14.59 -0.61
C PHE A 164 -14.66 14.59 0.43
N LYS A 165 -15.84 15.12 0.06
CA LYS A 165 -17.04 15.07 0.91
C LYS A 165 -17.56 13.64 1.05
N ASP A 166 -17.60 12.88 -0.03
CA ASP A 166 -18.13 11.52 -0.03
C ASP A 166 -17.31 10.53 0.80
N ILE A 167 -15.97 10.60 0.74
CA ILE A 167 -15.08 9.77 1.58
C ILE A 167 -15.31 10.07 3.09
N GLY A 168 -15.84 11.25 3.43
CA GLY A 168 -16.26 11.62 4.79
C GLY A 168 -17.21 10.64 5.47
N LYS A 169 -17.91 9.80 4.70
CA LYS A 169 -18.74 8.70 5.22
C LYS A 169 -17.94 7.63 5.94
N PHE A 170 -16.68 7.44 5.55
CA PHE A 170 -15.81 6.37 6.05
C PHE A 170 -14.61 6.85 6.86
N VAL A 171 -14.07 8.02 6.53
CA VAL A 171 -12.87 8.59 7.15
C VAL A 171 -13.16 10.01 7.60
N LYS A 172 -12.95 10.32 8.88
CA LYS A 172 -13.27 11.64 9.44
C LYS A 172 -12.10 12.61 9.26
N ASP A 173 -10.88 12.13 9.45
CA ASP A 173 -9.68 12.93 9.33
C ASP A 173 -9.55 13.56 7.91
N PRO A 174 -9.50 14.90 7.78
CA PRO A 174 -9.43 15.56 6.49
C PRO A 174 -8.13 15.30 5.74
N ASN A 175 -7.00 15.14 6.42
CA ASN A 175 -5.71 14.88 5.77
C ASN A 175 -5.70 13.49 5.11
N THR A 176 -6.18 12.47 5.82
CA THR A 176 -6.34 11.13 5.26
C THR A 176 -7.29 11.14 4.07
N ARG A 177 -8.41 11.87 4.14
CA ARG A 177 -9.34 12.02 3.01
C ARG A 177 -8.68 12.68 1.81
N TRP A 178 -7.92 13.74 2.05
CA TRP A 178 -7.15 14.45 1.03
C TRP A 178 -6.20 13.50 0.31
N ASP A 179 -5.43 12.70 1.05
CA ASP A 179 -4.48 11.73 0.47
C ASP A 179 -5.16 10.72 -0.45
N TYR A 180 -6.33 10.20 -0.06
CA TYR A 180 -7.11 9.31 -0.92
C TYR A 180 -7.60 10.01 -2.19
N CYS A 181 -8.09 11.25 -2.09
CA CYS A 181 -8.56 12.02 -3.24
C CYS A 181 -7.42 12.36 -4.20
N VAL A 182 -6.30 12.88 -3.69
CA VAL A 182 -5.11 13.19 -4.48
C VAL A 182 -4.59 11.93 -5.15
N ARG A 183 -4.54 10.80 -4.44
CA ARG A 183 -4.10 9.54 -5.05
C ARG A 183 -4.95 9.12 -6.25
N ALA A 184 -6.26 9.32 -6.18
CA ALA A 184 -7.17 8.92 -7.24
C ALA A 184 -7.23 9.91 -8.42
N LYS A 185 -7.06 11.21 -8.17
CA LYS A 185 -7.15 12.27 -9.19
C LYS A 185 -5.83 12.92 -9.57
N ARG A 186 -4.68 12.48 -9.04
CA ARG A 186 -3.37 12.98 -9.48
C ARG A 186 -3.18 12.75 -10.98
N GLY A 187 -2.56 13.72 -11.65
CA GLY A 187 -2.30 13.67 -13.10
C GLY A 187 -3.47 14.14 -13.98
N TRP A 188 -4.58 14.59 -13.38
CA TRP A 188 -5.71 15.17 -14.09
C TRP A 188 -5.51 16.66 -14.31
N THR A 189 -5.80 17.15 -15.52
CA THR A 189 -5.68 18.56 -15.88
C THR A 189 -6.78 19.42 -15.24
N ASP A 190 -8.01 18.89 -15.19
CA ASP A 190 -9.16 19.54 -14.54
C ASP A 190 -9.80 18.58 -13.53
N THR A 191 -9.69 18.92 -12.26
CA THR A 191 -10.22 18.10 -11.14
C THR A 191 -11.65 18.45 -10.77
N SER A 192 -12.27 19.43 -11.46
CA SER A 192 -13.71 19.70 -11.38
C SER A 192 -14.53 18.67 -12.15
N GLN A 193 -13.91 17.94 -13.08
CA GLN A 193 -14.56 16.90 -13.88
C GLN A 193 -14.36 15.49 -13.30
N PRO A 194 -15.33 14.57 -13.53
CA PRO A 194 -15.24 13.15 -13.18
C PRO A 194 -14.08 12.42 -13.81
#